data_AF-A0A925NY11-F1
#
_entry.id   AF-A0A925NY11-F1
#
_cell.length_a   1.000
_cell.length_b   1.000
_cell.length_c   1.000
_cell.angle_alpha   90.00
_cell.angle_beta   90.00
_cell.angle_gamma   90.00
#
_symmetry.space_group_name_H-M   'P 1'
#
loop_
_entity.id
_entity.type
_entity.pdbx_description
1 polymer ?
#
loop_
_entity_poly.entity_id
_entity_poly.type
_entity_poly.pdbx_seq_one_letter_code
_entity_poly.pdbx_strand_id
1 'polypeptide(L)'
;MKPGLLGGLLLLLAIDAWAHRLDEYLQAARVSVATSRIDLSIDLTPGVAIIDQLLVVIDKDLDGRISEAEVAAYAQLVLRNIQIGLDEKVLALSLVDASFPALEDVKKGIGVIRIKATASVGPLSVGKHTFILTNAHLPEISVYLVNALVPKDAAIKITKQTRDEFQKNYRLEFNVSSSTP
;
A
#
# COMPACT_ATOMS: atom_id res chain seq x y z
N MET A 1 -24.25 -0.34 -63.88
CA MET A 1 -24.93 -0.22 -62.56
C MET A 1 -23.85 -0.07 -61.49
N LYS A 2 -23.85 1.04 -60.73
CA LYS A 2 -23.02 1.25 -59.51
C LYS A 2 -23.55 0.34 -58.37
N PRO A 3 -22.83 -0.01 -57.27
CA PRO A 3 -21.79 0.79 -56.57
C PRO A 3 -20.55 -0.05 -56.12
N GLY A 4 -19.42 0.56 -55.72
CA GLY A 4 -19.23 0.96 -54.33
C GLY A 4 -17.83 1.50 -54.07
N LEU A 5 -17.78 2.78 -53.70
CA LEU A 5 -16.64 3.45 -53.08
C LEU A 5 -16.95 3.48 -51.59
N LEU A 6 -16.10 2.86 -50.76
CA LEU A 6 -15.98 3.19 -49.33
C LEU A 6 -14.63 2.63 -48.84
N GLY A 7 -13.60 3.46 -49.04
CA GLY A 7 -12.34 3.31 -48.32
C GLY A 7 -12.57 3.75 -46.87
N GLY A 8 -12.66 2.78 -45.97
CA GLY A 8 -12.60 3.02 -44.53
C GLY A 8 -11.16 2.91 -44.06
N LEU A 9 -10.47 4.04 -43.91
CA LEU A 9 -9.22 4.10 -43.16
C LEU A 9 -9.58 3.94 -41.67
N LEU A 10 -9.37 2.76 -41.11
CA LEU A 10 -9.42 2.55 -39.67
C LEU A 10 -8.22 3.29 -39.06
N LEU A 11 -8.45 4.49 -38.54
CA LEU A 11 -7.54 5.10 -37.57
C LEU A 11 -7.57 4.22 -36.32
N LEU A 12 -6.58 3.35 -36.20
CA LEU A 12 -6.17 2.79 -34.92
C LEU A 12 -5.75 3.99 -34.06
N LEU A 13 -6.67 4.48 -33.23
CA LEU A 13 -6.31 5.29 -32.08
C LEU A 13 -5.42 4.40 -31.21
N ALA A 14 -4.11 4.56 -31.38
CA ALA A 14 -3.16 4.18 -30.36
C ALA A 14 -3.55 5.01 -29.14
N ILE A 15 -4.37 4.43 -28.28
CA ILE A 15 -4.51 4.88 -26.91
C ILE A 15 -3.08 4.84 -26.38
N ASP A 16 -2.54 6.02 -26.05
CA ASP A 16 -1.25 6.13 -25.40
C ASP A 16 -1.29 5.20 -24.17
N ALA A 17 -0.67 4.03 -24.31
CA ALA A 17 -0.20 3.28 -23.16
C ALA A 17 1.00 4.07 -22.65
N TRP A 18 0.73 5.24 -22.05
CA TRP A 18 1.70 5.98 -21.29
C TRP A 18 2.33 4.99 -20.32
N ALA A 19 3.64 4.83 -20.42
CA ALA A 19 4.43 3.96 -19.55
C ALA A 19 4.52 4.57 -18.13
N HIS A 20 3.38 4.96 -17.55
CA HIS A 20 3.22 5.71 -16.30
C HIS A 20 3.86 5.04 -15.07
N ARG A 21 4.24 3.76 -15.18
CA ARG A 21 4.90 3.05 -14.08
C ARG A 21 6.29 3.62 -13.74
N LEU A 22 6.93 4.38 -14.64
CA LEU A 22 8.27 4.94 -14.39
C LEU A 22 8.23 6.20 -13.52
N ASP A 23 7.15 6.98 -13.58
CA ASP A 23 6.89 8.22 -12.84
C ASP A 23 5.98 8.02 -11.61
N GLU A 24 5.43 6.82 -11.42
CA GLU A 24 4.58 6.48 -10.29
C GLU A 24 5.36 5.96 -9.09
N TYR A 25 4.74 6.11 -7.91
CA TYR A 25 5.15 5.47 -6.68
C TYR A 25 4.13 4.38 -6.28
N LEU A 26 4.44 3.13 -6.61
CA LEU A 26 3.56 2.02 -6.26
C LEU A 26 3.65 1.72 -4.76
N GLN A 27 2.51 1.74 -4.08
CA GLN A 27 2.39 1.39 -2.67
C GLN A 27 1.42 0.22 -2.51
N ALA A 28 1.97 -0.96 -2.20
CA ALA A 28 1.18 -2.18 -2.01
C ALA A 28 1.08 -2.54 -0.52
N ALA A 29 -0.07 -2.23 0.07
CA ALA A 29 -0.41 -2.56 1.45
C ALA A 29 -1.05 -3.95 1.57
N ARG A 30 -0.66 -4.69 2.60
CA ARG A 30 -1.26 -5.97 3.00
C ARG A 30 -1.64 -5.93 4.47
N VAL A 31 -2.89 -6.25 4.76
CA VAL A 31 -3.47 -6.21 6.11
C VAL A 31 -3.65 -7.63 6.63
N SER A 32 -3.13 -7.91 7.83
CA SER A 32 -3.43 -9.13 8.58
C SER A 32 -4.21 -8.76 9.83
N VAL A 33 -5.28 -9.50 10.12
CA VAL A 33 -6.13 -9.27 11.30
C VAL A 33 -6.04 -10.50 12.20
N ALA A 34 -5.86 -10.23 13.50
CA ALA A 34 -5.95 -11.21 14.58
C ALA A 34 -6.85 -10.66 15.69
N THR A 35 -7.22 -11.51 16.64
CA THR A 35 -8.07 -11.15 17.79
C THR A 35 -7.46 -10.11 18.75
N SER A 36 -6.16 -9.83 18.66
CA SER A 36 -5.44 -8.91 19.55
C SER A 36 -4.58 -7.86 18.84
N ARG A 37 -4.47 -7.92 17.51
CA ARG A 37 -3.69 -6.94 16.75
C ARG A 37 -4.08 -6.91 15.28
N ILE A 38 -3.71 -5.82 14.63
CA ILE A 38 -3.73 -5.66 13.19
C ILE A 38 -2.31 -5.41 12.73
N ASP A 39 -1.82 -6.23 11.81
CA ASP A 39 -0.49 -6.10 11.22
C ASP A 39 -0.62 -5.53 9.80
N LEU A 40 0.19 -4.52 9.48
CA LEU A 40 0.27 -3.88 8.18
C LEU A 40 1.66 -4.12 7.59
N SER A 41 1.72 -4.64 6.37
CA SER A 41 2.95 -4.73 5.57
C SER A 41 2.79 -3.87 4.33
N ILE A 42 3.76 -3.03 4.03
CA ILE A 42 3.73 -2.11 2.89
C ILE A 42 5.00 -2.32 2.08
N ASP A 43 4.81 -2.63 0.81
CA ASP A 43 5.86 -2.64 -0.20
C ASP A 43 5.77 -1.33 -0.98
N LEU A 44 6.84 -0.55 -0.99
CA LEU A 44 6.94 0.70 -1.73
C LEU A 44 7.95 0.51 -2.87
N THR A 45 7.50 0.78 -4.09
CA THR A 45 8.30 0.62 -5.31
C THR A 45 8.30 1.96 -6.05
N PRO A 46 9.34 2.79 -5.86
CA PRO A 46 9.47 4.04 -6.60
C PRO A 46 9.79 3.76 -8.07
N GLY A 47 9.10 4.45 -8.96
CA GLY A 47 9.47 4.53 -10.36
C GLY A 47 10.83 5.20 -10.53
N VAL A 48 11.58 4.78 -11.54
CA VAL A 48 12.95 5.27 -11.81
C VAL A 48 13.00 6.78 -12.09
N ALA A 49 11.90 7.39 -12.54
CA ALA A 49 11.86 8.82 -12.82
C ALA A 49 11.61 9.69 -11.57
N ILE A 50 11.14 9.10 -10.46
CA ILE A 50 10.90 9.82 -9.20
C ILE A 50 11.90 9.49 -8.09
N ILE A 51 12.81 8.54 -8.31
CA ILE A 51 13.73 8.09 -7.26
C ILE A 51 14.61 9.22 -6.72
N ASP A 52 15.16 10.07 -7.60
CA ASP A 52 16.02 11.17 -7.17
C ASP A 52 15.27 12.19 -6.29
N GLN A 53 13.98 12.41 -6.58
CA GLN A 53 13.11 13.28 -5.77
C GLN A 53 12.83 12.65 -4.41
N LEU A 54 12.66 11.33 -4.36
CA LEU A 54 12.44 10.59 -3.12
C LEU A 54 13.69 10.57 -2.24
N LEU A 55 14.88 10.45 -2.85
CA LEU A 55 16.15 10.43 -2.12
C LEU A 55 16.42 11.72 -1.37
N VAL A 56 16.03 12.89 -1.89
CA VAL A 56 16.13 14.17 -1.15
C VAL A 56 15.33 14.15 0.16
N VAL A 57 14.27 13.33 0.23
CA VAL A 57 13.46 13.19 1.45
C VAL A 57 14.09 12.17 2.41
N ILE A 58 14.73 11.12 1.89
CA ILE A 58 15.24 9.98 2.65
C ILE A 58 16.66 10.25 3.16
N ASP A 59 17.60 10.61 2.26
CA ASP A 59 18.99 10.96 2.54
C ASP A 59 19.03 12.38 3.13
N LYS A 60 18.94 12.47 4.45
CA LYS A 60 18.80 13.73 5.18
C LYS A 60 20.13 14.44 5.38
N ASP A 61 21.20 13.67 5.52
CA ASP A 61 22.55 14.23 5.73
C ASP A 61 23.34 14.39 4.41
N LEU A 62 22.79 13.94 3.29
CA LEU A 62 23.31 14.09 1.93
C LEU A 62 24.66 13.39 1.74
N ASP A 63 24.90 12.30 2.47
CA ASP A 63 26.14 11.51 2.36
C ASP A 63 26.10 10.48 1.21
N GLY A 64 24.95 10.36 0.53
CA GLY A 64 24.73 9.46 -0.60
C GLY A 64 24.54 8.00 -0.19
N ARG A 65 24.34 7.71 1.10
CA ARG A 65 23.97 6.41 1.66
C ARG A 65 22.64 6.55 2.40
N ILE A 66 21.98 5.41 2.63
CA ILE A 66 20.77 5.38 3.44
C ILE A 66 21.10 4.61 4.72
N SER A 67 21.13 5.34 5.83
CA SER A 67 21.35 4.80 7.17
C SER A 67 20.08 4.15 7.75
N GLU A 68 20.23 3.29 8.76
CA GLU A 68 19.08 2.70 9.48
C GLU A 68 18.18 3.78 10.11
N ALA A 69 18.76 4.89 10.57
CA ALA A 69 18.02 6.00 11.14
C ALA A 69 17.14 6.70 10.09
N GLU A 70 17.64 6.89 8.88
CA GLU A 70 16.88 7.45 7.75
C GLU A 70 15.79 6.50 7.27
N VAL A 71 16.09 5.20 7.19
CA VAL A 71 15.07 4.17 6.92
C VAL A 71 13.93 4.27 7.93
N ALA A 72 14.24 4.29 9.22
CA ALA A 72 13.24 4.37 10.28
C ALA A 72 12.45 5.69 10.22
N ALA A 73 13.12 6.82 10.00
CA ALA A 73 12.49 8.13 9.90
C ALA A 73 11.54 8.22 8.70
N TYR A 74 11.96 7.70 7.54
CA TYR A 74 11.11 7.65 6.35
C TYR A 74 9.94 6.68 6.54
N ALA A 75 10.15 5.50 7.13
CA ALA A 75 9.07 4.56 7.41
C ALA A 75 8.01 5.16 8.34
N GLN A 76 8.43 5.89 9.39
CA GLN A 76 7.50 6.62 10.25
C GLN A 76 6.76 7.73 9.49
N LEU A 77 7.40 8.42 8.55
CA LEU A 77 6.73 9.40 7.69
C LEU A 77 5.64 8.75 6.84
N VAL A 78 5.90 7.58 6.24
CA VAL A 78 4.90 6.81 5.49
C VAL A 78 3.72 6.47 6.40
N LEU A 79 3.99 5.88 7.58
CA LEU A 79 2.94 5.46 8.52
C LEU A 79 2.09 6.63 9.04
N ARG A 80 2.67 7.82 9.24
CA ARG A 80 1.90 9.03 9.61
C ARG A 80 0.88 9.47 8.56
N ASN A 81 1.11 9.12 7.30
CA ASN A 81 0.19 9.41 6.20
C ASN A 81 -0.81 8.27 5.97
N ILE A 82 -0.81 7.23 6.82
CA ILE A 82 -1.75 6.12 6.78
C ILE A 82 -2.61 6.17 8.03
N GLN A 83 -3.90 6.36 7.84
CA GLN A 83 -4.88 6.28 8.92
C GLN A 83 -5.54 4.90 8.89
N ILE A 84 -5.63 4.27 10.06
CA ILE A 84 -6.37 3.01 10.22
C ILE A 84 -7.39 3.13 11.35
N GLY A 85 -8.43 2.31 11.26
CA GLY A 85 -9.44 2.24 12.30
C GLY A 85 -10.12 0.88 12.37
N LEU A 86 -10.65 0.56 13.54
CA LEU A 86 -11.44 -0.63 13.82
C LEU A 86 -12.70 -0.23 14.58
N ASP A 87 -13.86 -0.59 14.04
CA ASP A 87 -15.19 -0.28 14.61
C ASP A 87 -15.30 1.18 15.04
N GLU A 88 -15.02 2.08 14.09
CA GLU A 88 -15.05 3.55 14.26
C GLU A 88 -13.95 4.15 15.15
N LYS A 89 -13.11 3.33 15.80
CA LYS A 89 -11.99 3.80 16.60
C LYS A 89 -10.72 3.91 15.75
N VAL A 90 -10.08 5.07 15.78
CA VAL A 90 -8.77 5.26 15.15
C VAL A 90 -7.71 4.47 15.92
N LEU A 91 -6.84 3.77 15.20
CA LEU A 91 -5.75 3.00 15.77
C LEU A 91 -4.41 3.64 15.45
N ALA A 92 -3.48 3.58 16.40
CA ALA A 92 -2.11 4.04 16.20
C ALA A 92 -1.23 2.91 15.66
N LEU A 93 -0.57 3.16 14.53
CA LEU A 93 0.43 2.24 13.97
C LEU A 93 1.78 2.45 14.66
N SER A 94 2.36 1.35 15.14
CA SER A 94 3.74 1.30 15.62
C SER A 94 4.62 0.61 14.58
N LEU A 95 5.76 1.22 14.25
CA LEU A 95 6.74 0.62 13.36
C LEU A 95 7.34 -0.64 14.02
N VAL A 96 7.32 -1.75 13.31
CA VAL A 96 7.92 -3.03 13.75
C VAL A 96 9.28 -3.21 13.09
N ASP A 97 9.35 -2.95 11.79
CA ASP A 97 10.52 -3.23 10.97
C ASP A 97 10.45 -2.39 9.69
N ALA A 98 11.61 -1.99 9.17
CA ALA A 98 11.71 -1.33 7.88
C ALA A 98 13.04 -1.71 7.22
N SER A 99 12.99 -2.03 5.94
CA SER A 99 14.17 -2.38 5.16
C SER A 99 14.19 -1.63 3.84
N PHE A 100 15.34 -1.06 3.51
CA PHE A 100 15.61 -0.47 2.21
C PHE A 100 16.50 -1.39 1.37
N PRO A 101 16.27 -1.47 0.05
CA PRO A 101 17.25 -2.07 -0.86
C PRO A 101 18.53 -1.24 -0.88
N ALA A 102 19.61 -1.82 -1.42
CA ALA A 102 20.80 -1.04 -1.73
C ALA A 102 20.43 0.11 -2.68
N LEU A 103 20.98 1.30 -2.46
CA LEU A 103 20.64 2.49 -3.23
C LEU A 103 20.81 2.32 -4.74
N GLU A 104 21.82 1.54 -5.14
CA GLU A 104 22.07 1.21 -6.54
C GLU A 104 20.94 0.40 -7.19
N ASP A 105 20.26 -0.46 -6.42
CA ASP A 105 19.12 -1.23 -6.91
C ASP A 105 17.94 -0.28 -7.09
N VAL A 106 17.65 0.55 -6.07
CA VAL A 106 16.51 1.48 -6.11
C VAL A 106 16.63 2.45 -7.29
N LYS A 107 17.84 2.95 -7.59
CA LYS A 107 18.12 3.80 -8.76
C LYS A 107 17.89 3.10 -10.10
N LYS A 108 18.03 1.78 -10.15
CA LYS A 108 17.73 0.97 -11.34
C LYS A 108 16.24 0.59 -11.42
N GLY A 109 15.41 1.02 -10.45
CA GLY A 109 14.02 0.57 -10.31
C GLY A 109 13.91 -0.87 -9.86
N ILE A 110 14.99 -1.39 -9.28
CA ILE A 110 15.11 -2.76 -8.80
C ILE A 110 15.04 -2.69 -7.28
N GLY A 111 14.17 -3.49 -6.67
CA GLY A 111 14.06 -3.51 -5.22
C GLY A 111 12.85 -2.75 -4.68
N VAL A 112 12.48 -3.14 -3.48
CA VAL A 112 11.24 -2.80 -2.82
C VAL A 112 11.59 -2.36 -1.41
N ILE A 113 11.19 -1.15 -1.05
CA ILE A 113 11.22 -0.68 0.33
C ILE A 113 10.13 -1.42 1.07
N ARG A 114 10.45 -2.07 2.19
CA ARG A 114 9.46 -2.82 2.99
C ARG A 114 9.29 -2.17 4.34
N ILE A 115 8.04 -1.96 4.72
CA ILE A 115 7.66 -1.46 6.05
C ILE A 115 6.71 -2.48 6.67
N LYS A 116 6.95 -2.84 7.92
CA LYS A 116 6.02 -3.59 8.75
C LYS A 116 5.62 -2.73 9.94
N ALA A 117 4.33 -2.68 10.20
CA ALA A 117 3.77 -1.98 11.33
C ALA A 117 2.70 -2.83 12.00
N THR A 118 2.41 -2.53 13.26
CA THR A 118 1.35 -3.21 14.01
C THR A 118 0.54 -2.18 14.79
N ALA A 119 -0.74 -2.47 14.96
CA ALA A 119 -1.62 -1.78 15.89
C ALA A 119 -2.19 -2.80 16.86
N SER A 120 -1.90 -2.61 18.14
CA SER A 120 -2.48 -3.43 19.21
C SER A 120 -3.97 -3.10 19.35
N VAL A 121 -4.80 -4.13 19.45
CA VAL A 121 -6.21 -4.01 19.79
C VAL A 121 -6.49 -4.86 21.01
N GLY A 122 -7.45 -4.45 21.85
CA GLY A 122 -7.93 -5.34 22.92
C GLY A 122 -8.53 -6.62 22.32
N PRO A 123 -8.77 -7.67 23.14
CA PRO A 123 -9.46 -8.87 22.68
C PRO A 123 -10.77 -8.48 21.98
N LEU A 124 -10.89 -8.84 20.70
CA LEU A 124 -12.09 -8.54 19.94
C LEU A 124 -13.27 -9.36 20.46
N SER A 125 -14.42 -8.71 20.58
CA SER A 125 -15.68 -9.38 20.91
C SER A 125 -16.08 -10.38 19.83
N VAL A 126 -16.83 -11.41 20.17
CA VAL A 126 -17.45 -12.27 19.16
C VAL A 126 -18.46 -11.45 18.33
N GLY A 127 -18.41 -11.58 17.01
CA GLY A 127 -19.34 -10.89 16.12
C GLY A 127 -18.66 -10.24 14.92
N LYS A 128 -19.36 -9.28 14.31
CA LYS A 128 -18.92 -8.54 13.12
C LYS A 128 -18.03 -7.38 13.51
N HIS A 129 -16.96 -7.20 12.74
CA HIS A 129 -16.03 -6.10 12.88
C HIS A 129 -15.73 -5.47 11.53
N THR A 130 -15.42 -4.17 11.54
CA THR A 130 -15.04 -3.42 10.35
C THR A 130 -13.72 -2.71 10.56
N PHE A 131 -12.72 -3.09 9.77
CA PHE A 131 -11.47 -2.38 9.64
C PHE A 131 -11.51 -1.41 8.46
N ILE A 132 -10.94 -0.22 8.66
CA ILE A 132 -10.74 0.79 7.62
C ILE A 132 -9.27 1.17 7.52
N LEU A 133 -8.82 1.46 6.30
CA LEU A 133 -7.50 2.02 6.01
C LEU A 133 -7.65 3.13 4.96
N THR A 134 -6.99 4.26 5.20
CA THR A 134 -6.82 5.34 4.23
C THR A 134 -5.33 5.63 4.09
N ASN A 135 -4.80 5.46 2.87
CA ASN A 135 -3.43 5.82 2.55
C ASN A 135 -3.41 7.16 1.79
N ALA A 136 -2.70 8.14 2.34
CA ALA A 136 -2.52 9.48 1.76
C ALA A 136 -1.04 9.83 1.59
N HIS A 137 -0.14 8.83 1.56
CA HIS A 137 1.27 9.10 1.38
C HIS A 137 1.57 9.47 -0.09
N LEU A 138 2.06 10.68 -0.32
CA LEU A 138 2.45 11.21 -1.64
C LEU A 138 1.36 11.01 -2.72
N PRO A 139 0.15 11.57 -2.53
CA PRO A 139 -1.02 11.23 -3.35
C PRO A 139 -0.95 11.72 -4.80
N GLU A 140 -0.07 12.67 -5.10
CA GLU A 140 0.09 13.21 -6.45
C GLU A 140 0.83 12.25 -7.40
N ILE A 141 1.64 11.35 -6.85
CA ILE A 141 2.49 10.43 -7.64
C ILE A 141 2.21 8.96 -7.32
N SER A 142 1.33 8.66 -6.35
CA SER A 142 1.17 7.30 -5.84
C SER A 142 0.08 6.51 -6.53
N VAL A 143 0.40 5.25 -6.81
CA VAL A 143 -0.57 4.21 -7.16
C VAL A 143 -0.73 3.27 -5.99
N TYR A 144 -1.97 3.08 -5.54
CA TYR A 144 -2.25 2.28 -4.35
C TYR A 144 -2.76 0.89 -4.73
N LEU A 145 -2.28 -0.11 -4.00
CA LEU A 145 -2.86 -1.44 -3.93
C LEU A 145 -3.05 -1.82 -2.48
N VAL A 146 -4.16 -2.48 -2.16
CA VAL A 146 -4.45 -2.92 -0.80
C VAL A 146 -5.23 -4.22 -0.78
N ASN A 147 -4.77 -5.18 0.01
CA ASN A 147 -5.41 -6.49 0.17
C ASN A 147 -5.34 -6.97 1.61
N ALA A 148 -6.34 -7.75 2.04
CA ALA A 148 -6.20 -8.55 3.25
C ALA A 148 -5.49 -9.88 2.95
N LEU A 149 -4.62 -10.30 3.86
CA LEU A 149 -4.06 -11.64 3.88
C LEU A 149 -5.11 -12.63 4.40
N VAL A 150 -4.96 -13.90 4.01
CA VAL A 150 -5.71 -14.99 4.64
C VAL A 150 -5.40 -14.97 6.14
N PRO A 151 -6.43 -14.93 7.03
CA PRO A 151 -6.19 -14.90 8.46
C PRO A 151 -5.43 -16.13 8.94
N LYS A 152 -4.44 -15.91 9.80
CA LYS A 152 -3.73 -16.98 10.52
C LYS A 152 -4.43 -17.35 11.82
N ASP A 153 -5.17 -16.41 12.38
CA ASP A 153 -6.02 -16.62 13.56
C ASP A 153 -7.33 -17.28 13.12
N ALA A 154 -7.56 -18.51 13.58
CA ALA A 154 -8.72 -19.32 13.19
C ALA A 154 -10.06 -18.73 13.68
N ALA A 155 -10.03 -17.83 14.66
CA ALA A 155 -11.23 -17.11 15.10
C ALA A 155 -11.68 -16.05 14.09
N ILE A 156 -10.81 -15.65 13.15
CA ILE A 156 -11.09 -14.57 12.19
C ILE A 156 -11.56 -15.13 10.86
N LYS A 157 -12.73 -14.70 10.41
CA LYS A 157 -13.25 -14.99 9.07
C LYS A 157 -13.53 -13.71 8.30
N ILE A 158 -12.73 -13.42 7.28
CA ILE A 158 -13.00 -12.31 6.36
C ILE A 158 -14.29 -12.57 5.59
N THR A 159 -15.18 -11.58 5.57
CA THR A 159 -16.47 -11.66 4.88
C THR A 159 -16.52 -10.79 3.64
N LYS A 160 -15.87 -9.62 3.64
CA LYS A 160 -15.90 -8.69 2.50
C LYS A 160 -14.70 -7.78 2.48
N GLN A 161 -14.24 -7.43 1.28
CA GLN A 161 -13.25 -6.40 1.03
C GLN A 161 -13.83 -5.40 0.03
N THR A 162 -13.73 -4.10 0.31
CA THR A 162 -14.16 -3.03 -0.58
C THR A 162 -13.05 -2.01 -0.74
N ARG A 163 -12.83 -1.52 -1.95
CA ARG A 163 -11.86 -0.47 -2.28
C ARG A 163 -12.57 0.65 -3.02
N ASP A 164 -12.10 1.88 -2.86
CA ASP A 164 -12.47 2.94 -3.80
C ASP A 164 -11.74 2.77 -5.15
N GLU A 165 -12.12 3.58 -6.12
CA GLU A 165 -11.56 3.53 -7.49
C GLU A 165 -10.03 3.64 -7.49
N PHE A 166 -9.50 4.53 -6.66
CA PHE A 166 -8.05 4.76 -6.51
C PHE A 166 -7.37 3.80 -5.55
N GLN A 167 -8.12 2.90 -4.91
CA GLN A 167 -7.68 1.97 -3.87
C GLN A 167 -6.92 2.61 -2.69
N LYS A 168 -7.05 3.93 -2.50
CA LYS A 168 -6.47 4.65 -1.37
C LYS A 168 -7.29 4.45 -0.10
N ASN A 169 -8.60 4.19 -0.26
CA ASN A 169 -9.51 3.86 0.82
C ASN A 169 -9.91 2.40 0.76
N TYR A 170 -9.79 1.72 1.89
CA TYR A 170 -10.04 0.30 2.02
C TYR A 170 -10.96 0.02 3.20
N ARG A 171 -11.91 -0.89 3.00
CA ARG A 171 -12.79 -1.44 4.04
C ARG A 171 -12.71 -2.95 4.03
N LEU A 172 -12.43 -3.52 5.19
CA LEU A 172 -12.42 -4.96 5.45
C LEU A 172 -13.47 -5.29 6.50
N GLU A 173 -14.42 -6.14 6.12
CA GLU A 173 -15.38 -6.71 7.05
C GLU A 173 -14.96 -8.14 7.40
N PHE A 174 -15.03 -8.49 8.67
CA PHE A 174 -14.71 -9.83 9.17
C PHE A 174 -15.57 -10.18 10.37
N ASN A 175 -15.69 -11.48 10.66
CA ASN A 175 -16.27 -11.98 11.89
C ASN A 175 -15.20 -12.55 12.81
N VAL A 176 -15.41 -12.40 14.10
CA VAL A 176 -14.69 -13.06 15.17
C VAL A 176 -15.62 -14.14 15.76
N SER A 177 -15.17 -15.39 15.79
CA SER A 177 -15.84 -16.47 16.54
C SER A 177 -15.16 -16.67 17.89
N SER A 178 -15.84 -17.31 18.84
CA SER A 178 -15.16 -17.81 20.04
C SER A 178 -14.07 -18.79 19.59
N SER A 179 -12.83 -18.58 20.02
CA SER A 179 -11.78 -19.58 19.85
C SER A 179 -12.29 -20.88 20.46
N THR A 180 -12.40 -21.94 19.66
CA THR A 180 -12.71 -23.26 20.21
C THR A 180 -11.53 -23.65 21.12
N PRO A 181 -11.76 -24.01 22.40
CA PRO A 181 -10.69 -24.43 23.30
C PRO A 181 -9.95 -25.67 22.79
#